data_AF-A0A941RNN2-F1
#
_entry.id   AF-A0A941RNN2-F1
#
_cell.length_a   1.000
_cell.length_b   1.000
_cell.length_c   1.000
_cell.angle_alpha   90.00
_cell.angle_beta   90.00
_cell.angle_gamma   90.00
#
_symmetry.space_group_name_H-M   'P 1'
#
loop_
_entity.id
_entity.type
_entity.pdbx_description
1 polymer ?
#
loop_
_entity_poly.entity_id
_entity_poly.type
_entity_poly.pdbx_seq_one_letter_code
_entity_poly.pdbx_strand_id
1 'polypeptide(L)'
;MPRRTRLVDLRVLWICTVAVLLGLLSSLIARVLVALIALVTNLAFYGRWSMEAVSPSDNQLGLWVMVVPVIGGLIVGLMARWGSRAIRGHGIPEAMEQVLLNESKIPPRITILKPLSSAVAIGTGGPFGAEGPIIATG
;
A
#
# COMPACT_ATOMS: atom_id res chain seq x y z
N MET A 1 -47.05 -10.44 16.08
CA MET A 1 -46.06 -10.88 17.08
C MET A 1 -44.68 -10.37 16.65
N PRO A 2 -43.98 -9.54 17.44
CA PRO A 2 -42.64 -9.09 17.05
C PRO A 2 -41.70 -10.30 17.15
N ARG A 3 -41.01 -10.63 16.05
CA ARG A 3 -39.94 -11.65 16.05
C ARG A 3 -38.88 -11.20 17.06
N ARG A 4 -38.67 -11.96 18.14
CA ARG A 4 -37.47 -11.85 18.98
C ARG A 4 -36.27 -12.24 18.13
N THR A 5 -35.68 -11.29 17.42
CA THR A 5 -34.33 -11.45 16.88
C THR A 5 -33.39 -11.51 18.08
N ARG A 6 -32.70 -12.65 18.27
CA ARG A 6 -31.55 -12.65 19.18
C ARG A 6 -30.54 -11.67 18.58
N LEU A 7 -30.12 -10.69 19.35
CA LEU A 7 -29.18 -9.66 18.90
C LEU A 7 -27.80 -10.26 18.56
N VAL A 8 -27.47 -11.44 19.12
CA VAL A 8 -26.23 -12.16 18.89
C VAL A 8 -26.54 -13.62 18.59
N ASP A 9 -26.36 -14.01 17.33
CA ASP A 9 -26.41 -15.39 16.86
C ASP A 9 -25.00 -15.91 16.57
N LEU A 10 -24.82 -17.24 16.49
CA LEU A 10 -23.53 -17.87 16.15
C LEU A 10 -22.92 -17.33 14.84
N ARG A 11 -23.78 -16.94 13.89
CA ARG A 11 -23.39 -16.30 12.63
C ARG A 11 -22.76 -14.92 12.85
N VAL A 12 -23.32 -14.13 13.78
CA VAL A 12 -22.77 -12.80 14.12
C VAL A 12 -21.39 -12.98 14.74
N LEU A 13 -21.24 -13.91 15.69
CA LEU A 13 -19.96 -14.22 16.33
C LEU A 13 -18.91 -14.68 15.29
N TRP A 14 -19.30 -15.51 14.33
CA TRP A 14 -18.43 -15.97 13.25
C TRP A 14 -17.94 -14.82 12.37
N ILE A 15 -18.86 -13.95 11.90
CA ILE A 15 -18.51 -12.79 11.08
C ILE A 15 -17.58 -11.84 11.84
N CYS A 16 -17.86 -11.58 13.12
CA CYS A 16 -16.99 -10.77 13.98
C CYS A 16 -15.58 -11.40 14.09
N THR A 17 -15.48 -12.71 14.27
CA THR A 17 -14.20 -13.41 14.36
C THR A 17 -13.40 -13.27 13.06
N VAL A 18 -14.05 -13.48 11.90
CA VAL A 18 -13.42 -13.30 10.59
C VAL A 18 -12.98 -11.84 10.38
N ALA A 19 -13.81 -10.87 10.76
CA ALA A 19 -13.47 -9.45 10.64
C ALA A 19 -12.25 -9.08 11.49
N VAL A 20 -12.15 -9.59 12.72
CA VAL A 20 -10.97 -9.37 13.59
C VAL A 20 -9.72 -9.98 12.96
N LEU A 21 -9.80 -11.21 12.43
CA LEU A 21 -8.67 -11.86 11.76
C LEU A 21 -8.21 -11.06 10.53
N LEU A 22 -9.15 -10.61 9.69
CA LEU A 22 -8.84 -9.77 8.52
C LEU A 22 -8.20 -8.44 8.93
N GLY A 23 -8.70 -7.80 9.99
CA GLY A 23 -8.11 -6.56 10.52
C GLY A 23 -6.67 -6.74 11.02
N LEU A 24 -6.37 -7.85 11.71
CA LEU A 24 -5.02 -8.17 12.16
C LEU A 24 -4.07 -8.43 10.97
N LEU A 25 -4.54 -9.16 9.95
CA LEU A 25 -3.77 -9.42 8.74
C LEU A 25 -3.52 -8.15 7.94
N SER A 26 -4.54 -7.32 7.74
CA SER A 26 -4.44 -6.03 7.04
C SER A 26 -3.47 -5.07 7.75
N SER A 27 -3.50 -5.03 9.08
CA SER A 27 -2.55 -4.24 9.89
C SER A 27 -1.09 -4.69 9.68
N LEU A 28 -0.85 -6.01 9.60
CA LEU A 28 0.47 -6.55 9.32
C LEU A 28 0.97 -6.15 7.92
N ILE A 29 0.10 -6.24 6.90
CA ILE A 29 0.40 -5.82 5.53
C ILE A 29 0.74 -4.33 5.48
N ALA A 30 -0.06 -3.49 6.15
CA ALA A 30 0.20 -2.06 6.25
C ALA A 30 1.57 -1.76 6.90
N ARG A 31 1.91 -2.48 7.97
CA ARG A 31 3.21 -2.33 8.64
C ARG A 31 4.38 -2.72 7.73
N VAL A 32 4.23 -3.79 6.96
CA VAL A 32 5.25 -4.21 5.97
C VAL A 32 5.41 -3.16 4.88
N LEU A 33 4.32 -2.58 4.37
CA LEU A 33 4.39 -1.52 3.37
C LEU A 33 5.11 -0.28 3.91
N VAL A 34 4.77 0.17 5.12
CA VAL A 34 5.42 1.33 5.76
C VAL A 34 6.91 1.06 5.99
N ALA A 35 7.27 -0.16 6.42
CA ALA A 35 8.68 -0.55 6.56
C ALA A 35 9.41 -0.57 5.21
N LEU A 36 8.74 -0.96 4.13
CA LEU A 36 9.29 -0.93 2.78
C LEU A 36 9.49 0.50 2.29
N ILE A 37 8.53 1.41 2.55
CA ILE A 37 8.68 2.85 2.26
C ILE A 37 9.90 3.39 3.00
N ALA A 38 10.02 3.11 4.30
CA ALA A 38 11.15 3.53 5.11
C ALA A 38 12.48 2.97 4.56
N LEU A 39 12.50 1.70 4.13
CA LEU A 39 13.68 1.09 3.52
C LEU A 39 14.10 1.83 2.24
N VAL A 40 13.15 2.13 1.36
CA VAL A 40 13.43 2.89 0.12
C VAL A 40 13.93 4.29 0.47
N THR A 41 13.31 4.98 1.43
CA THR A 41 13.76 6.31 1.87
C THR A 41 15.18 6.29 2.41
N ASN A 42 15.51 5.33 3.27
CA ASN A 42 16.85 5.19 3.83
C ASN A 42 17.88 4.88 2.75
N LEU A 43 17.53 4.02 1.78
CA LEU A 43 18.42 3.68 0.68
C LEU A 43 18.64 4.87 -0.26
N ALA A 44 17.57 5.59 -0.59
CA ALA A 44 17.59 6.66 -1.57
C ALA A 44 18.21 7.97 -1.04
N PHE A 45 17.92 8.34 0.21
CA PHE A 45 18.37 9.61 0.80
C PHE A 45 19.63 9.48 1.67
N TYR A 46 19.86 8.32 2.29
CA TYR A 46 20.92 8.13 3.28
C TYR A 46 21.91 7.02 2.91
N GLY A 47 21.66 6.26 1.82
CA GLY A 47 22.52 5.15 1.38
C GLY A 47 22.63 4.00 2.39
N ARG A 48 21.72 3.91 3.36
CA ARG A 48 21.78 2.93 4.45
C ARG A 48 20.68 1.88 4.35
N TRP A 49 21.01 0.64 4.69
CA TRP A 49 20.04 -0.44 4.79
C TRP A 49 19.36 -0.41 6.18
N SER A 50 18.25 0.32 6.30
CA SER A 50 17.51 0.46 7.56
C SER A 50 16.00 0.57 7.29
N MET A 51 15.18 0.01 8.19
CA MET A 51 13.72 0.14 8.18
C MET A 51 13.21 1.19 9.19
N GLU A 52 14.12 2.00 9.72
CA GLU A 52 13.78 3.10 10.62
C GLU A 52 13.02 4.20 9.87
N ALA A 53 11.91 4.67 10.42
CA ALA A 53 11.15 5.78 9.84
C ALA A 53 11.95 7.07 9.97
N VAL A 54 12.40 7.63 8.85
CA VAL A 54 13.19 8.86 8.79
C VAL A 54 12.57 9.81 7.78
N SER A 55 12.60 11.10 8.10
CA SER A 55 12.14 12.13 7.17
C SER A 55 13.14 12.32 6.03
N PRO A 56 12.70 12.38 4.76
CA PRO A 56 13.54 12.83 3.65
C PRO A 56 14.01 14.28 3.82
N SER A 57 13.38 15.11 4.65
CA SER A 57 13.76 16.52 4.85
C SER A 57 15.15 16.71 5.43
N ASP A 58 15.61 15.76 6.25
CA ASP A 58 16.83 15.88 7.05
C ASP A 58 18.06 15.34 6.31
N ASN A 59 17.93 15.10 4.99
CA ASN A 59 18.99 14.56 4.16
C ASN A 59 20.13 15.57 3.94
N GLN A 60 21.33 15.05 3.67
CA GLN A 60 22.54 15.85 3.44
C GLN A 60 22.97 15.86 1.95
N LEU A 61 22.06 15.50 1.02
CA LEU A 61 22.40 15.33 -0.41
C LEU A 61 22.57 16.66 -1.16
N GLY A 62 22.10 17.79 -0.60
CA GLY A 62 22.14 19.08 -1.29
C GLY A 62 21.36 19.04 -2.61
N LEU A 63 21.94 19.58 -3.69
CA LEU A 63 21.30 19.63 -5.01
C LEU A 63 21.01 18.25 -5.62
N TRP A 64 21.72 17.19 -5.19
CA TRP A 64 21.49 15.82 -5.67
C TRP A 64 20.13 15.26 -5.28
N VAL A 65 19.44 15.87 -4.30
CA VAL A 65 18.10 15.47 -3.88
C VAL A 65 17.09 15.49 -5.03
N MET A 66 17.29 16.36 -6.04
CA MET A 66 16.41 16.43 -7.22
C MET A 66 16.49 15.18 -8.10
N VAL A 67 17.60 14.46 -8.08
CA VAL A 67 17.80 13.25 -8.89
C VAL A 67 17.02 12.06 -8.32
N VAL A 68 16.80 12.05 -7.00
CA VAL A 68 16.16 10.92 -6.30
C VAL A 68 14.72 10.67 -6.79
N PRO A 69 13.82 11.68 -6.85
CA PRO A 69 12.48 11.50 -7.42
C PRO A 69 12.49 11.13 -8.91
N VAL A 70 13.48 11.60 -9.68
CA VAL A 70 13.60 11.28 -11.11
C VAL A 70 13.90 9.80 -11.30
N ILE A 71 14.83 9.24 -10.53
CA ILE A 71 15.13 7.81 -10.55
C ILE A 71 13.93 6.99 -10.07
N GLY A 72 13.27 7.42 -8.98
CA GLY A 72 12.07 6.77 -8.48
C GLY A 72 10.94 6.72 -9.51
N GLY A 73 10.67 7.84 -10.17
CA GLY A 73 9.68 7.93 -11.25
C GLY A 73 10.04 7.05 -12.45
N LEU A 74 11.33 6.97 -12.82
CA LEU A 74 11.80 6.08 -13.88
C LEU A 74 11.55 4.61 -13.50
N ILE A 75 11.92 4.18 -12.28
CA ILE A 75 11.70 2.81 -11.82
C ILE A 75 10.21 2.46 -11.85
N VAL A 76 9.35 3.31 -11.30
CA VAL A 76 7.89 3.08 -11.29
C VAL A 76 7.33 3.08 -12.72
N GLY A 77 7.82 3.94 -13.61
CA GLY A 77 7.47 3.96 -15.02
C GLY A 77 7.85 2.66 -15.74
N LEU A 78 9.04 2.12 -15.46
CA LEU A 78 9.50 0.83 -15.99
C LEU A 78 8.67 -0.34 -15.44
N MET A 79 8.34 -0.32 -14.14
CA MET A 79 7.43 -1.29 -13.52
C MET A 79 6.05 -1.27 -14.18
N ALA A 80 5.51 -0.09 -14.52
CA ALA A 80 4.22 0.03 -15.19
C ALA A 80 4.28 -0.43 -16.65
N ARG A 81 5.42 -0.25 -17.31
CA ARG A 81 5.65 -0.67 -18.70
C ARG A 81 5.75 -2.18 -18.84
N TRP A 82 6.49 -2.84 -17.95
CA TRP A 82 6.78 -4.29 -18.06
C TRP A 82 5.98 -5.18 -17.10
N GLY A 83 5.51 -4.65 -15.97
CA GLY A 83 4.76 -5.40 -14.96
C GLY A 83 3.26 -5.43 -15.24
N SER A 84 2.58 -4.32 -14.97
CA SER A 84 1.15 -4.15 -15.26
C SER A 84 0.77 -2.68 -15.31
N ARG A 85 -0.05 -2.29 -16.29
CA ARG A 85 -0.57 -0.90 -16.35
C ARG A 85 -1.50 -0.57 -15.19
N ALA A 86 -2.10 -1.59 -14.56
CA ALA A 86 -3.06 -1.45 -13.47
C ALA A 86 -2.41 -1.08 -12.11
N ILE A 87 -1.08 -0.96 -12.05
CA ILE A 87 -0.39 -0.41 -10.87
C ILE A 87 -0.50 1.12 -10.80
N ARG A 88 -0.85 1.77 -11.92
CA ARG A 88 -1.13 3.21 -11.98
C ARG A 88 -2.51 3.46 -11.38
N GLY A 89 -2.70 4.65 -10.79
CA GLY A 89 -3.96 5.04 -10.17
C GLY A 89 -3.83 5.28 -8.67
N HIS A 90 -4.94 5.62 -8.03
CA HIS A 90 -4.94 6.13 -6.64
C HIS A 90 -5.06 5.02 -5.58
N GLY A 91 -5.42 3.79 -5.97
CA GLY A 91 -5.64 2.66 -5.07
C GLY A 91 -7.09 2.55 -4.62
N ILE A 92 -7.65 3.65 -4.08
CA ILE A 92 -8.97 3.66 -3.44
C ILE A 92 -10.10 3.46 -4.45
N PRO A 93 -10.21 4.26 -5.55
CA PRO A 93 -11.30 4.10 -6.50
C PRO A 93 -11.26 2.74 -7.20
N GLU A 94 -10.06 2.23 -7.51
CA GLU A 94 -9.91 0.95 -8.19
C GLU A 94 -10.25 -0.22 -7.25
N ALA A 95 -9.90 -0.15 -5.97
CA ALA A 95 -10.33 -1.15 -4.98
C ALA A 95 -11.86 -1.15 -4.83
N MET A 96 -12.48 0.04 -4.73
CA MET A 96 -13.93 0.16 -4.66
C MET A 96 -14.62 -0.37 -5.92
N GLU A 97 -14.08 -0.09 -7.11
CA GLU A 97 -14.58 -0.62 -8.38
C GLU A 97 -14.55 -2.15 -8.40
N GLN A 98 -13.48 -2.77 -7.88
CA GLN A 98 -13.39 -4.23 -7.82
C GLN A 98 -14.44 -4.84 -6.88
N VAL A 99 -14.69 -4.19 -5.74
CA VAL A 99 -15.73 -4.63 -4.79
C VAL A 99 -17.13 -4.46 -5.37
N LEU A 100 -17.41 -3.34 -6.04
CA LEU A 100 -18.73 -3.01 -6.54
C LEU A 100 -19.10 -3.71 -7.86
N LEU A 101 -18.15 -3.84 -8.78
CA LEU A 101 -18.41 -4.26 -10.16
C LEU A 101 -17.79 -5.60 -10.55
N ASN A 102 -16.76 -6.08 -9.85
CA ASN A 102 -15.96 -7.23 -10.29
C ASN A 102 -15.86 -8.36 -9.25
N GLU A 103 -16.87 -8.51 -8.39
CA GLU A 103 -16.94 -9.61 -7.40
C GLU A 103 -15.69 -9.70 -6.49
N SER A 104 -15.01 -8.57 -6.25
CA SER A 104 -13.76 -8.50 -5.48
C SER A 104 -12.59 -9.32 -6.06
N LYS A 105 -12.60 -9.62 -7.37
CA LYS A 105 -11.57 -10.42 -8.03
C LYS A 105 -10.36 -9.57 -8.44
N ILE A 106 -9.39 -9.43 -7.52
CA ILE A 106 -8.15 -8.70 -7.78
C ILE A 106 -7.04 -9.67 -8.26
N PRO A 107 -6.41 -9.43 -9.43
CA PRO A 107 -5.28 -10.23 -9.89
C PRO A 107 -4.09 -10.20 -8.91
N PRO A 108 -3.51 -11.35 -8.52
CA PRO A 108 -2.43 -11.41 -7.52
C PRO A 108 -1.19 -10.58 -7.89
N ARG A 109 -0.90 -10.45 -9.19
CA ARG A 109 0.19 -9.62 -9.69
C ARG A 109 0.01 -8.14 -9.32
N ILE A 110 -1.22 -7.64 -9.35
CA ILE A 110 -1.53 -6.24 -9.03
C ILE A 110 -1.42 -6.04 -7.51
N THR A 111 -1.92 -7.00 -6.72
CA THR A 111 -1.83 -7.00 -5.25
C THR A 111 -0.38 -6.86 -4.77
N ILE A 112 0.61 -7.40 -5.49
CA ILE A 112 2.03 -7.29 -5.11
C ILE A 112 2.70 -6.08 -5.75
N LEU A 113 2.51 -5.85 -7.06
CA LEU A 113 3.23 -4.81 -7.77
C LEU A 113 2.78 -3.39 -7.39
N LYS A 114 1.50 -3.21 -7.06
CA LYS A 114 0.95 -1.91 -6.68
C LYS A 114 1.58 -1.36 -5.40
N PRO A 115 1.55 -2.06 -4.24
CA PRO A 115 2.21 -1.60 -3.02
C PRO A 115 3.72 -1.42 -3.20
N LEU A 116 4.39 -2.30 -3.97
CA LEU A 116 5.82 -2.18 -4.24
C LEU A 116 6.13 -0.88 -5.01
N SER A 117 5.36 -0.60 -6.06
CA SER A 117 5.52 0.60 -6.88
C SER A 117 5.26 1.87 -6.07
N SER A 118 4.27 1.84 -5.17
CA SER A 118 3.97 2.96 -4.28
C SER A 118 5.06 3.14 -3.22
N ALA A 119 5.63 2.06 -2.70
CA ALA A 119 6.76 2.15 -1.78
C ALA A 119 7.98 2.82 -2.42
N VAL A 120 8.27 2.49 -3.69
CA VAL A 120 9.32 3.16 -4.47
C VAL A 120 8.97 4.64 -4.71
N ALA A 121 7.75 4.93 -5.17
CA ALA A 121 7.32 6.30 -5.44
C ALA A 121 7.37 7.18 -4.19
N ILE A 122 6.76 6.74 -3.08
CA ILE A 122 6.71 7.48 -1.81
C ILE A 122 8.11 7.56 -1.21
N GLY A 123 8.84 6.44 -1.17
CA GLY A 123 10.15 6.36 -0.55
C GLY A 123 11.21 7.24 -1.22
N THR A 124 11.07 7.49 -2.52
CA THR A 124 11.94 8.40 -3.31
C THR A 124 11.48 9.86 -3.30
N GLY A 125 10.43 10.21 -2.54
CA GLY A 125 9.94 11.58 -2.40
C GLY A 125 8.79 11.97 -3.34
N GLY A 126 8.08 11.01 -3.92
CA GLY A 126 6.87 11.25 -4.69
C GLY A 126 5.73 11.80 -3.80
N PRO A 127 4.87 12.70 -4.31
CA PRO A 127 3.83 13.39 -3.53
C PRO A 127 2.59 12.50 -3.31
N PHE A 128 2.77 11.34 -2.69
CA PHE A 128 1.71 10.34 -2.49
C PHE A 128 1.68 9.84 -1.05
N GLY A 129 0.49 9.46 -0.58
CA GLY A 129 0.29 8.81 0.72
C GLY A 129 0.26 7.29 0.61
N ALA A 130 0.48 6.61 1.74
CA ALA A 130 0.39 5.15 1.83
C ALA A 130 -1.05 4.60 1.88
N GLU A 131 -2.06 5.45 1.99
CA GLU A 131 -3.46 5.04 2.20
C GLU A 131 -4.02 4.20 1.04
N GLY A 132 -3.87 4.67 -0.19
CA GLY A 132 -4.37 3.98 -1.37
C GLY A 132 -3.82 2.55 -1.56
N PRO A 133 -2.49 2.35 -1.46
CA PRO A 133 -1.89 1.03 -1.54
C PRO A 133 -2.29 0.09 -0.40
N ILE A 134 -2.46 0.59 0.82
CA ILE A 134 -2.93 -0.21 1.96
C ILE A 134 -4.35 -0.74 1.69
N ILE A 135 -5.26 0.14 1.26
CA ILE A 135 -6.65 -0.24 0.94
C ILE A 135 -6.73 -1.22 -0.23
N ALA A 136 -5.83 -1.10 -1.20
CA ALA A 136 -5.81 -2.00 -2.35
C ALA A 136 -5.24 -3.40 -2.04
N THR A 137 -4.58 -3.59 -0.89
CA THR A 137 -3.90 -4.85 -0.53
C THR A 137 -4.43 -5.55 0.72
N GLY A 138 -4.96 -4.79 1.68
CA GLY A 138 -5.62 -5.32 2.88
C GLY A 138 -7.11 -5.50 2.67
#